data_AF-A0AAN0JCZ2-F1
#
_entry.id   AF-A0AAN0JCZ2-F1
#
_cell.length_a   1.000
_cell.length_b   1.000
_cell.length_c   1.000
_cell.angle_alpha   90.00
_cell.angle_beta   90.00
_cell.angle_gamma   90.00
#
_symmetry.space_group_name_H-M   'P 1'
#
loop_
_entity.id
_entity.type
_entity.pdbx_description
1 polymer ?
#
loop_
_entity_poly.entity_id
_entity_poly.type
_entity_poly.pdbx_seq_one_letter_code
_entity_poly.pdbx_strand_id
1 'polypeptide(L)'
;MGDVDSTVGTGSTGDVDSAVGIGLTGDVDSTVGTGLTGDVDSTVGTGSTGDVDSTVGIGSTGGVNLRVSTGLTGDVDSTVGIGLTGGVDSRVRTGLTGDVDSTVGTGSMGGMDSTVGTGSMGGVDSTVGTGSMGDVHSKVKAGSMGGVHSTVSTDSTGGMHSTFGTGSPGDVDLSICELSICAVPSGRSFIP
;
A
#
# COMPACT_ATOMS: atom_id res chain seq x y z
N MET A 1 -8.01 26.41 30.04
CA MET A 1 -7.17 25.20 29.89
C MET A 1 -5.75 25.66 30.19
N GLY A 2 -4.98 24.87 30.92
CA GLY A 2 -3.64 25.24 31.34
C GLY A 2 -2.67 24.16 30.91
N ASP A 3 -1.46 24.58 30.58
CA ASP A 3 -0.42 23.72 30.07
C ASP A 3 -0.02 22.70 31.15
N VAL A 4 0.05 21.43 30.78
CA VAL A 4 0.54 20.37 31.66
C VAL A 4 1.97 20.04 31.27
N ASP A 5 2.91 20.39 32.14
CA ASP A 5 4.31 19.95 32.08
C ASP A 5 4.54 18.92 33.18
N SER A 6 4.84 17.68 32.78
CA SER A 6 5.07 16.60 33.74
C SER A 6 5.88 15.45 33.13
N THR A 7 6.55 14.66 33.97
CA THR A 7 7.13 13.40 33.48
C THR A 7 6.07 12.41 33.01
N VAL A 8 4.88 12.44 33.61
CA VAL A 8 3.76 11.57 33.26
C VAL A 8 2.46 12.37 33.29
N GLY A 9 1.85 12.58 32.12
CA GLY A 9 0.53 13.19 31.96
C GLY A 9 -0.56 12.14 31.83
N THR A 10 -1.64 12.26 32.60
CA THR A 10 -2.80 11.36 32.49
C THR A 10 -4.12 12.12 32.51
N GLY A 11 -5.02 11.84 31.56
CA GLY A 11 -6.40 12.35 31.57
C GLY A 11 -6.52 13.89 31.47
N SER A 12 -5.57 14.55 30.80
CA SER A 12 -5.55 16.01 30.66
C SER A 12 -6.23 16.49 29.36
N THR A 13 -6.64 17.76 29.36
CA THR A 13 -7.14 18.46 28.18
C THR A 13 -6.46 19.83 28.04
N GLY A 14 -5.99 20.13 26.83
CA GLY A 14 -5.20 21.33 26.50
C GLY A 14 -3.80 20.94 26.06
N ASP A 15 -2.87 21.89 26.16
CA ASP A 15 -1.48 21.68 25.75
C ASP A 15 -0.77 20.83 26.79
N VAL A 16 -0.15 19.73 26.37
CA VAL A 16 0.55 18.79 27.26
C VAL A 16 1.94 18.49 26.74
N ASP A 17 2.94 18.75 27.57
CA ASP A 17 4.32 18.29 27.39
C ASP A 17 4.59 17.21 28.46
N SER A 18 4.89 15.99 28.01
CA SER A 18 5.25 14.92 28.94
C SER A 18 6.15 13.84 28.36
N ALA A 19 7.03 13.25 29.18
CA ALA A 19 7.77 12.07 28.72
C ALA A 19 6.82 10.90 28.40
N VAL A 20 5.75 10.74 29.18
CA VAL A 20 4.71 9.71 28.97
C VAL A 20 3.31 10.33 29.06
N GLY A 21 2.54 10.25 27.98
CA GLY A 21 1.15 10.71 27.90
C GLY A 21 0.15 9.56 27.81
N ILE A 22 -0.90 9.59 28.64
CA ILE A 22 -1.98 8.60 28.63
C ILE A 22 -3.35 9.30 28.64
N GLY A 23 -4.15 9.07 27.60
CA GLY A 23 -5.52 9.59 27.55
C GLY A 23 -5.56 11.12 27.54
N LEU A 24 -4.74 11.76 26.71
CA LEU A 24 -4.64 13.22 26.62
C LEU A 24 -5.42 13.73 25.41
N THR A 25 -5.92 14.96 25.50
CA THR A 25 -6.65 15.61 24.41
C THR A 25 -6.19 17.05 24.21
N GLY A 26 -5.85 17.44 22.98
CA GLY A 26 -5.31 18.75 22.64
C GLY A 26 -4.00 18.63 21.87
N ASP A 27 -3.13 19.62 22.03
CA ASP A 27 -1.79 19.61 21.44
C ASP A 27 -0.86 18.87 22.40
N VAL A 28 -0.36 17.71 21.98
CA VAL A 28 0.40 16.79 22.85
C VAL A 28 1.79 16.57 22.28
N ASP A 29 2.81 16.96 23.03
CA ASP A 29 4.19 16.55 22.83
C ASP A 29 4.54 15.46 23.86
N SER A 30 4.92 14.27 23.39
CA SER A 30 5.41 13.24 24.29
C SER A 30 6.45 12.29 23.72
N THR A 31 7.33 11.75 24.57
CA THR A 31 8.20 10.66 24.08
C THR A 31 7.38 9.41 23.78
N VAL A 32 6.45 9.06 24.68
CA VAL A 32 5.56 7.89 24.53
C VAL A 32 4.11 8.31 24.79
N GLY A 33 3.25 8.10 23.80
CA GLY A 33 1.84 8.45 23.84
C GLY A 33 0.92 7.25 23.73
N THR A 34 -0.11 7.19 24.58
CA THR A 34 -1.16 6.18 24.50
C THR A 34 -2.55 6.79 24.60
N GLY A 35 -3.45 6.50 23.64
CA GLY A 35 -4.81 7.03 23.67
C GLY A 35 -4.88 8.55 23.53
N LEU A 36 -4.13 9.13 22.59
CA LEU A 36 -4.04 10.58 22.42
C LEU A 36 -5.04 11.09 21.38
N THR A 37 -5.52 12.32 21.52
CA THR A 37 -6.46 12.93 20.57
C THR A 37 -6.15 14.39 20.31
N GLY A 38 -6.10 14.81 19.05
CA GLY A 38 -5.72 16.17 18.65
C GLY A 38 -4.46 16.16 17.77
N ASP A 39 -3.63 17.18 17.93
CA ASP A 39 -2.35 17.29 17.24
C ASP A 39 -1.27 16.64 18.13
N VAL A 40 -0.72 15.52 17.66
CA VAL A 40 0.16 14.66 18.47
C VAL A 40 1.54 14.59 17.83
N ASP A 41 2.55 15.07 18.55
CA ASP A 41 3.97 14.77 18.27
C ASP A 41 4.44 13.72 19.29
N SER A 42 4.95 12.59 18.80
CA SER A 42 5.60 11.64 19.69
C SER A 42 6.74 10.84 19.09
N THR A 43 7.61 10.26 19.92
CA THR A 43 8.54 9.25 19.39
C THR A 43 7.80 7.93 19.11
N VAL A 44 6.95 7.51 20.05
CA VAL A 44 6.17 6.28 19.95
C VAL A 44 4.72 6.54 20.37
N GLY A 45 3.78 6.32 19.45
CA GLY A 45 2.35 6.49 19.68
C GLY A 45 1.56 5.18 19.54
N THR A 46 0.60 4.96 20.44
CA THR A 46 -0.40 3.90 20.29
C THR A 46 -1.81 4.43 20.49
N GLY A 47 -2.72 4.20 19.55
CA GLY A 47 -4.12 4.59 19.69
C GLY A 47 -4.32 6.09 19.63
N SER A 48 -3.82 6.78 18.61
CA SER A 48 -3.96 8.23 18.44
C SER A 48 -5.06 8.58 17.44
N THR A 49 -5.75 9.71 17.64
CA THR A 49 -6.75 10.23 16.70
C THR A 49 -6.51 11.70 16.41
N GLY A 50 -6.48 12.09 15.13
CA GLY A 50 -6.17 13.46 14.70
C GLY A 50 -4.96 13.50 13.79
N ASP A 51 -4.22 14.60 13.84
CA ASP A 51 -2.96 14.75 13.11
C ASP A 51 -1.81 14.21 13.95
N VAL A 52 -1.10 13.20 13.44
CA VAL A 52 -0.08 12.46 14.20
C VAL A 52 1.25 12.48 13.46
N ASP A 53 2.26 13.06 14.08
CA ASP A 53 3.66 12.91 13.69
C ASP A 53 4.37 12.03 14.72
N SER A 54 4.96 10.92 14.28
CA SER A 54 5.79 10.11 15.17
C SER A 54 6.87 9.28 14.46
N THR A 55 7.84 8.77 15.21
CA THR A 55 8.77 7.78 14.63
C THR A 55 8.07 6.43 14.43
N VAL A 56 7.29 5.98 15.42
CA VAL A 56 6.56 4.71 15.37
C VAL A 56 5.12 4.94 15.83
N GLY A 57 4.15 4.48 15.04
CA GLY A 57 2.73 4.58 15.36
C GLY A 57 1.97 3.27 15.16
N ILE A 58 1.12 2.94 16.13
CA ILE A 58 0.22 1.79 16.06
C ILE A 58 -1.22 2.23 16.31
N GLY A 59 -2.13 1.88 15.41
CA GLY A 59 -3.56 2.09 15.63
C GLY A 59 -3.98 3.55 15.66
N SER A 60 -3.49 4.36 14.72
CA SER A 60 -3.87 5.77 14.58
C SER A 60 -4.97 5.97 13.53
N THR A 61 -5.79 7.01 13.72
CA THR A 61 -6.81 7.45 12.77
C THR A 61 -6.67 8.94 12.47
N GLY A 62 -6.64 9.33 11.19
CA GLY A 62 -6.52 10.73 10.77
C GLY A 62 -5.40 10.95 9.76
N GLY A 63 -4.81 12.14 9.74
CA GLY A 63 -3.60 12.44 8.97
C GLY A 63 -2.39 11.95 9.73
N VAL A 64 -1.61 11.05 9.15
CA VAL A 64 -0.51 10.39 9.88
C VAL A 64 0.78 10.43 9.07
N ASN A 65 1.84 10.96 9.69
CA ASN A 65 3.19 10.94 9.15
C ASN A 65 4.11 10.14 10.09
N LEU A 66 4.63 9.01 9.62
CA LEU A 66 5.42 8.10 10.45
C LEU A 66 6.62 7.51 9.72
N ARG A 67 7.68 7.13 10.44
CA ARG A 67 8.66 6.22 9.81
C ARG A 67 8.11 4.80 9.70
N VAL A 68 7.48 4.31 10.76
CA VAL A 68 6.92 2.96 10.84
C VAL A 68 5.48 3.02 11.33
N SER A 69 4.57 2.48 10.53
CA SER A 69 3.14 2.48 10.81
C SER A 69 2.55 1.07 10.81
N THR A 70 1.61 0.81 11.72
CA THR A 70 0.85 -0.44 11.76
C THR A 70 -0.61 -0.20 12.13
N GLY A 71 -1.53 -0.72 11.32
CA GLY A 71 -2.96 -0.72 11.64
C GLY A 71 -3.60 0.66 11.63
N LEU A 72 -3.26 1.52 10.66
CA LEU A 72 -3.76 2.90 10.60
C LEU A 72 -4.92 3.06 9.63
N THR A 73 -5.73 4.09 9.87
CA THR A 73 -6.83 4.49 8.99
C THR A 73 -6.78 5.97 8.67
N GLY A 74 -6.87 6.35 7.39
CA GLY A 74 -6.85 7.74 6.94
C GLY A 74 -5.80 7.97 5.86
N ASP A 75 -5.26 9.18 5.80
CA ASP A 75 -4.19 9.55 4.89
C ASP A 75 -2.86 9.30 5.61
N VAL A 76 -2.07 8.36 5.09
CA VAL A 76 -0.84 7.89 5.73
C VAL A 76 0.35 8.11 4.82
N ASP A 77 1.33 8.88 5.30
CA ASP A 77 2.69 8.92 4.77
C ASP A 77 3.57 8.09 5.70
N SER A 78 4.23 7.05 5.18
CA SER A 78 5.26 6.36 5.95
C SER A 78 6.40 5.73 5.17
N THR A 79 7.53 5.51 5.83
CA THR A 79 8.59 4.70 5.19
C THR A 79 8.19 3.23 5.10
N VAL A 80 7.59 2.69 6.16
CA VAL A 80 7.14 1.30 6.25
C VAL A 80 5.74 1.24 6.82
N GLY A 81 4.81 0.62 6.09
CA GLY A 81 3.40 0.52 6.48
C GLY A 81 2.83 -0.90 6.46
N ILE A 82 2.13 -1.30 7.51
CA ILE A 82 1.48 -2.61 7.61
C ILE A 82 0.01 -2.43 7.98
N GLY A 83 -0.92 -3.06 7.26
CA GLY A 83 -2.34 -3.07 7.67
C GLY A 83 -3.00 -1.69 7.62
N LEU A 84 -2.68 -0.88 6.61
CA LEU A 84 -3.18 0.48 6.48
C LEU A 84 -4.45 0.54 5.61
N THR A 85 -5.35 1.46 5.94
CA THR A 85 -6.61 1.70 5.22
C THR A 85 -6.76 3.17 4.85
N GLY A 86 -7.07 3.47 3.59
CA GLY A 86 -7.22 4.84 3.09
C GLY A 86 -6.21 5.16 1.98
N GLY A 87 -5.87 6.43 1.83
CA GLY A 87 -4.82 6.88 0.92
C GLY A 87 -3.45 6.67 1.56
N VAL A 88 -2.59 5.88 0.94
CA VAL A 88 -1.30 5.52 1.52
C VAL A 88 -0.18 5.77 0.54
N ASP A 89 0.77 6.59 0.98
CA ASP A 89 2.10 6.69 0.39
C ASP A 89 3.09 5.98 1.31
N SER A 90 3.71 4.91 0.83
CA SER A 90 4.78 4.28 1.60
C SER A 90 5.85 3.62 0.76
N ARG A 91 7.10 3.74 1.18
CA ARG A 91 8.21 3.09 0.46
C ARG A 91 8.06 1.56 0.44
N VAL A 92 7.72 0.96 1.58
CA VAL A 92 7.52 -0.48 1.74
C VAL A 92 6.20 -0.74 2.46
N ARG A 93 5.40 -1.68 1.94
CA ARG A 93 4.09 -1.96 2.52
C ARG A 93 3.62 -3.42 2.46
N THR A 94 2.74 -3.76 3.40
CA THR A 94 2.06 -5.06 3.45
C THR A 94 0.60 -4.94 3.89
N GLY A 95 -0.33 -5.48 3.09
CA GLY A 95 -1.72 -5.69 3.46
C GLY A 95 -2.51 -4.38 3.59
N LEU A 96 -2.81 -3.74 2.48
CA LEU A 96 -3.52 -2.46 2.45
C LEU A 96 -4.92 -2.53 1.84
N THR A 97 -5.76 -1.58 2.27
CA THR A 97 -7.10 -1.34 1.73
C THR A 97 -7.22 0.10 1.25
N GLY A 98 -7.40 0.31 -0.05
CA GLY A 98 -7.48 1.65 -0.64
C GLY A 98 -6.54 1.80 -1.84
N ASP A 99 -6.41 3.04 -2.32
CA ASP A 99 -5.47 3.41 -3.37
C ASP A 99 -4.09 3.65 -2.76
N VAL A 100 -3.07 3.19 -3.48
CA VAL A 100 -1.74 3.11 -2.89
C VAL A 100 -0.63 3.44 -3.88
N ASP A 101 0.33 4.22 -3.40
CA ASP A 101 1.63 4.45 -4.02
C ASP A 101 2.75 3.83 -3.15
N SER A 102 3.70 3.14 -3.79
CA SER A 102 4.84 2.54 -3.08
C SER A 102 6.02 2.15 -3.96
N THR A 103 7.23 2.11 -3.40
CA THR A 103 8.34 1.44 -4.12
C THR A 103 8.12 -0.07 -4.17
N VAL A 104 7.80 -0.68 -3.02
CA VAL A 104 7.56 -2.11 -2.88
C VAL A 104 6.26 -2.33 -2.13
N GLY A 105 5.31 -3.03 -2.75
CA GLY A 105 4.03 -3.34 -2.13
C GLY A 105 3.63 -4.81 -2.23
N THR A 106 3.03 -5.30 -1.14
CA THR A 106 2.48 -6.65 -1.07
C THR A 106 1.06 -6.61 -0.49
N GLY A 107 0.11 -7.31 -1.11
CA GLY A 107 -1.26 -7.41 -0.61
C GLY A 107 -2.01 -6.07 -0.65
N SER A 108 -2.77 -5.83 -1.72
CA SER A 108 -3.65 -4.65 -1.84
C SER A 108 -5.07 -5.07 -2.22
N MET A 109 -6.09 -4.55 -1.53
CA MET A 109 -7.47 -4.72 -1.99
C MET A 109 -7.87 -3.68 -3.05
N GLY A 110 -7.28 -2.49 -3.03
CA GLY A 110 -7.53 -1.42 -4.01
C GLY A 110 -6.43 -1.32 -5.08
N GLY A 111 -6.37 -0.17 -5.75
CA GLY A 111 -5.37 0.12 -6.76
C GLY A 111 -3.94 0.09 -6.20
N MET A 112 -2.98 -0.32 -7.01
CA MET A 112 -1.57 -0.36 -6.65
C MET A 112 -0.74 0.30 -7.75
N ASP A 113 -0.11 1.42 -7.43
CA ASP A 113 1.02 1.97 -8.17
C ASP A 113 2.31 1.57 -7.43
N SER A 114 3.23 0.91 -8.13
CA SER A 114 4.51 0.57 -7.51
C SER A 114 5.66 0.25 -8.46
N THR A 115 6.90 0.33 -7.96
CA THR A 115 8.02 -0.28 -8.72
C THR A 115 7.89 -1.80 -8.72
N VAL A 116 7.65 -2.39 -7.55
CA VAL A 116 7.47 -3.84 -7.39
C VAL A 116 6.19 -4.11 -6.61
N GLY A 117 5.23 -4.80 -7.24
CA GLY A 117 3.92 -5.10 -6.66
C GLY A 117 3.62 -6.59 -6.64
N THR A 118 3.13 -7.11 -5.52
CA THR A 118 2.66 -8.51 -5.43
C THR A 118 1.28 -8.61 -4.78
N GLY A 119 0.39 -9.41 -5.36
CA GLY A 119 -0.91 -9.74 -4.76
C GLY A 119 -1.84 -8.53 -4.65
N SER A 120 -2.42 -8.09 -5.76
CA SER A 120 -3.47 -7.06 -5.78
C SER A 120 -4.81 -7.64 -6.22
N MET A 121 -5.90 -7.26 -5.55
CA MET A 121 -7.26 -7.50 -6.04
C MET A 121 -7.71 -6.40 -7.01
N GLY A 122 -7.19 -5.19 -6.89
CA GLY A 122 -7.48 -4.05 -7.76
C GLY A 122 -6.58 -3.99 -8.99
N GLY A 123 -6.66 -2.87 -9.71
CA GLY A 123 -5.76 -2.58 -10.83
C GLY A 123 -4.31 -2.37 -10.37
N VAL A 124 -3.36 -2.71 -11.23
CA VAL A 124 -1.93 -2.58 -10.96
C VAL A 124 -1.24 -1.79 -12.07
N ASP A 125 -0.57 -0.70 -11.71
CA ASP A 125 0.50 -0.12 -12.52
C ASP A 125 1.84 -0.42 -11.84
N SER A 126 2.75 -1.11 -12.55
CA SER A 126 4.05 -1.41 -11.95
C SER A 126 5.20 -1.65 -12.92
N THR A 127 6.44 -1.52 -12.44
CA THR A 127 7.58 -2.02 -13.24
C THR A 127 7.60 -3.54 -13.26
N VAL A 128 7.46 -4.17 -12.09
CA VAL A 128 7.42 -5.63 -11.93
C VAL A 128 6.24 -6.01 -11.04
N GLY A 129 5.34 -6.83 -11.57
CA GLY A 129 4.16 -7.28 -10.86
C GLY A 129 4.07 -8.79 -10.75
N THR A 130 3.52 -9.32 -9.66
CA THR A 130 3.04 -10.71 -9.59
C THR A 130 1.65 -10.80 -8.96
N GLY A 131 0.81 -11.70 -9.45
CA GLY A 131 -0.50 -11.98 -8.87
C GLY A 131 -1.44 -10.76 -8.81
N SER A 132 -2.20 -10.53 -9.88
CA SER A 132 -3.30 -9.55 -9.90
C SER A 132 -4.63 -10.22 -10.20
N MET A 133 -5.71 -9.74 -9.60
CA MET A 133 -7.06 -10.05 -10.03
C MET A 133 -7.65 -8.99 -10.97
N GLY A 134 -7.27 -7.71 -10.79
CA GLY A 134 -7.66 -6.61 -11.67
C GLY A 134 -6.75 -6.44 -12.88
N ASP A 135 -7.05 -5.42 -13.69
CA ASP A 135 -6.28 -5.07 -14.88
C ASP A 135 -4.87 -4.61 -14.54
N VAL A 136 -3.92 -4.94 -15.41
CA VAL A 136 -2.50 -4.75 -15.16
C VAL A 136 -1.84 -4.03 -16.33
N HIS A 137 -1.14 -2.96 -16.00
CA HIS A 137 -0.15 -2.34 -16.86
C HIS A 137 1.22 -2.52 -16.20
N SER A 138 2.14 -3.23 -16.84
CA SER A 138 3.47 -3.43 -16.25
C SER A 138 4.57 -3.65 -17.28
N LYS A 139 5.84 -3.46 -16.91
CA LYS A 139 6.92 -3.94 -17.81
C LYS A 139 6.98 -5.46 -17.76
N VAL A 140 7.06 -6.04 -16.57
CA VAL A 140 7.13 -7.49 -16.37
C VAL A 140 5.98 -7.93 -15.48
N LYS A 141 5.20 -8.91 -15.93
CA LYS A 141 4.10 -9.49 -15.15
C LYS A 141 4.19 -11.01 -15.11
N ALA A 142 3.94 -11.59 -13.94
CA ALA A 142 3.68 -13.01 -13.78
C ALA A 142 2.39 -13.24 -13.01
N GLY A 143 1.44 -13.98 -13.59
CA GLY A 143 0.17 -14.29 -12.94
C GLY A 143 -0.80 -13.11 -12.88
N SER A 144 -1.84 -13.15 -13.71
CA SER A 144 -2.97 -12.22 -13.67
C SER A 144 -4.26 -12.91 -14.08
N MET A 145 -5.36 -12.61 -13.39
CA MET A 145 -6.71 -12.99 -13.83
C MET A 145 -7.40 -11.88 -14.64
N GLY A 146 -6.97 -10.63 -14.49
CA GLY A 146 -7.47 -9.48 -15.26
C GLY A 146 -6.74 -9.30 -16.59
N GLY A 147 -7.11 -8.26 -17.35
CA GLY A 147 -6.43 -7.90 -18.58
C GLY A 147 -4.98 -7.49 -18.33
N VAL A 148 -4.06 -7.89 -19.20
CA VAL A 148 -2.63 -7.55 -19.06
C VAL A 148 -2.14 -6.81 -20.30
N HIS A 149 -1.53 -5.66 -20.07
CA HIS A 149 -0.66 -4.99 -21.02
C HIS A 149 0.75 -4.95 -20.45
N SER A 150 1.69 -5.67 -21.09
CA SER A 150 3.07 -5.71 -20.59
C SER A 150 4.13 -5.92 -21.66
N THR A 151 5.40 -5.65 -21.34
CA THR A 151 6.49 -6.07 -22.24
C THR A 151 6.67 -7.60 -22.14
N VAL A 152 6.74 -8.13 -20.93
CA VAL A 152 6.85 -9.56 -20.66
C VAL A 152 5.69 -9.99 -19.78
N SER A 153 4.96 -11.02 -20.17
CA SER A 153 3.87 -11.60 -19.37
C SER A 153 3.95 -13.12 -19.32
N THR A 154 3.85 -13.72 -18.13
CA THR A 154 3.69 -15.18 -17.99
C THR A 154 2.46 -15.54 -17.17
N ASP A 155 1.89 -16.71 -17.47
CA ASP A 155 0.89 -17.38 -16.64
C ASP A 155 -0.36 -16.53 -16.31
N SER A 156 -0.84 -15.73 -17.27
CA SER A 156 -2.06 -14.94 -17.10
C SER A 156 -3.26 -15.61 -17.77
N THR A 157 -4.40 -15.59 -17.10
CA THR A 157 -5.66 -16.18 -17.57
C THR A 157 -6.56 -15.16 -18.29
N GLY A 158 -6.36 -13.86 -18.06
CA GLY A 158 -7.08 -12.79 -18.76
C GLY A 158 -6.59 -12.53 -20.18
N GLY A 159 -7.22 -11.57 -20.86
CA GLY A 159 -6.77 -11.11 -22.19
C GLY A 159 -5.40 -10.43 -22.08
N MET A 160 -4.48 -10.77 -22.98
CA MET A 160 -3.10 -10.28 -22.92
C MET A 160 -2.69 -9.55 -24.19
N HIS A 161 -2.03 -8.41 -24.01
CA HIS A 161 -1.19 -7.77 -25.02
C HIS A 161 0.24 -7.73 -24.48
N SER A 162 1.17 -8.46 -25.13
CA SER A 162 2.57 -8.40 -24.71
C SER A 162 3.59 -8.52 -25.83
N THR A 163 4.81 -8.04 -25.58
CA THR A 163 5.91 -8.27 -26.54
C THR A 163 6.41 -9.72 -26.48
N PHE A 164 6.51 -10.27 -25.28
CA PHE A 164 6.90 -11.66 -24.99
C PHE A 164 5.95 -12.28 -23.97
N GLY A 165 5.61 -13.55 -24.13
CA GLY A 165 4.87 -14.25 -23.09
C GLY A 165 4.67 -15.75 -23.28
N THR A 166 4.35 -16.43 -22.18
CA THR A 166 4.20 -17.89 -22.10
C THR A 166 3.13 -18.30 -21.08
N GLY A 167 2.64 -19.54 -21.15
CA GLY A 167 1.87 -20.16 -20.05
C GLY A 167 0.44 -19.64 -19.86
N SER A 168 -0.12 -18.92 -20.84
CA SER A 168 -1.43 -18.29 -20.70
C SER A 168 -2.52 -19.04 -21.48
N PRO A 169 -3.62 -19.46 -20.83
CA PRO A 169 -4.72 -20.16 -21.50
C PRO A 169 -5.75 -19.23 -22.18
N GLY A 170 -5.61 -17.91 -22.04
CA GLY A 170 -6.55 -16.90 -22.58
C GLY A 170 -6.23 -16.42 -24.00
N ASP A 171 -6.98 -15.41 -24.47
CA ASP A 171 -6.73 -14.73 -25.75
C ASP A 171 -5.46 -13.87 -25.64
N VAL A 172 -4.45 -14.18 -26.47
CA VAL A 172 -3.13 -13.54 -26.42
C VAL A 172 -2.79 -12.86 -27.74
N ASP A 173 -2.48 -11.56 -27.66
CA ASP A 173 -1.86 -10.78 -28.73
C ASP A 173 -0.37 -10.57 -28.41
N LEU A 174 0.51 -11.13 -29.26
CA LEU A 174 1.96 -11.20 -29.06
C LEU A 174 2.69 -10.54 -30.23
N SER A 175 3.60 -9.61 -29.92
CA SER A 175 4.48 -9.02 -30.94
C SER A 175 5.61 -9.96 -31.36
N ILE A 176 6.12 -10.82 -30.47
CA ILE A 176 7.17 -11.81 -30.74
C ILE A 176 6.86 -13.08 -29.93
N CYS A 177 6.38 -14.12 -30.60
CA CYS A 177 6.19 -15.44 -30.00
C CYS A 177 7.51 -16.23 -30.04
N GLU A 178 8.18 -16.41 -28.91
CA GLU A 178 9.20 -17.47 -28.78
C GLU A 178 8.58 -18.73 -28.15
N LEU A 179 8.86 -19.87 -28.78
CA LEU A 179 8.33 -21.21 -28.50
C LEU A 179 8.51 -21.62 -27.03
N SER A 180 7.39 -21.80 -26.31
CA SER A 180 7.06 -23.06 -25.64
C SER A 180 5.65 -22.97 -25.02
N ILE A 181 4.73 -23.80 -25.52
CA ILE A 181 3.34 -23.95 -25.03
C ILE A 181 2.40 -22.79 -25.42
N CYS A 182 2.18 -22.59 -26.72
CA CYS A 182 0.87 -22.09 -27.16
C CYS A 182 -0.05 -23.30 -27.31
N ALA A 183 -1.03 -23.45 -26.43
CA ALA A 183 -2.22 -24.22 -26.79
C ALA A 183 -2.84 -23.52 -28.02
N VAL A 184 -3.10 -24.31 -29.07
CA VAL A 184 -3.59 -23.87 -30.38
C VAL A 184 -4.87 -23.03 -30.24
N PRO A 185 -4.92 -21.77 -30.72
CA PRO A 185 -6.19 -21.15 -31.01
C PRO A 185 -6.65 -21.60 -32.39
N SER A 186 -7.85 -22.16 -32.41
CA SER A 186 -8.56 -22.48 -33.63
C SER A 186 -8.84 -21.18 -34.40
N GLY A 187 -8.12 -20.96 -35.51
CA GLY A 187 -8.52 -20.07 -36.58
C GLY A 187 -8.24 -18.58 -36.38
N ARG A 188 -6.98 -18.15 -36.58
CA ARG A 188 -6.72 -16.85 -37.24
C ARG A 188 -5.64 -17.02 -38.32
N SER A 189 -6.05 -16.70 -39.55
CA SER A 189 -5.22 -16.69 -40.75
C SER A 189 -4.27 -15.51 -40.69
N PHE A 190 -2.96 -15.76 -40.74
CA PHE A 190 -1.98 -14.76 -41.13
C PHE A 190 -2.07 -14.55 -42.65
N ILE A 191 -2.22 -13.31 -43.10
CA ILE A 191 -1.98 -12.89 -44.49
C ILE A 191 -0.78 -11.94 -44.43
N PRO A 192 0.21 -12.09 -45.34
CA PRO A 192 1.55 -11.47 -45.22
C PRO A 192 1.58 -9.96 -45.30
#